data_AF-A0AB39QIT9-F1
#
_entry.id   AF-A0AB39QIT9-F1
#
_cell.length_a   1.000
_cell.length_b   1.000
_cell.length_c   1.000
_cell.angle_alpha   90.00
_cell.angle_beta   90.00
_cell.angle_gamma   90.00
#
_symmetry.space_group_name_H-M   'P 1'
#
loop_
_entity.id
_entity.type
_entity.pdbx_description
1 polymer ?
#
loop_
_entity_poly.entity_id
_entity_poly.type
_entity_poly.pdbx_seq_one_letter_code
_entity_poly.pdbx_strand_id
1 'polypeptide(L)'
;MTASPPTSASVPTAPGGLPLIGHAHYLAKTPLPFITSLRDHGSVVRIRLGPTPAYVVTDPELTRTVLVTEAAHFAKGGKVFEVLRGVFGDGLATVADGDTHLRNRRLMQPMFNKAHIATRGNAMIDQVRSMVSAWEEEQLRNVFVDMNDVTLAAFLVALFGMDLPANLQREFAVLMPVIMRGAIRQTILPPWVTRLPLPANRAHTHRVARLRALIDQAIDHHSGRWAHPPPPPMIRPKVQDAPTGPPPTTRRPGCSKPC
;
A
#
# COMPACT_ATOMS: atom_id res chain seq x y z
N MET A 1 -38.76 39.05 13.33
CA MET A 1 -38.47 38.33 12.08
C MET A 1 -37.99 36.93 12.44
N THR A 2 -38.90 35.98 12.47
CA THR A 2 -38.61 34.56 12.75
C THR A 2 -38.10 33.92 11.48
N ALA A 3 -36.82 33.54 11.46
CA ALA A 3 -36.24 32.79 10.36
C ALA A 3 -36.91 31.42 10.29
N SER A 4 -37.49 31.09 9.13
CA SER A 4 -38.00 29.74 8.87
C SER A 4 -36.84 28.74 8.92
N PRO A 5 -37.05 27.52 9.48
CA PRO A 5 -36.05 26.47 9.42
C PRO A 5 -35.75 26.15 7.95
N PRO A 6 -34.48 25.87 7.58
CA PRO A 6 -34.15 25.50 6.21
C PRO A 6 -34.95 24.26 5.81
N THR A 7 -35.78 24.40 4.78
CA THR A 7 -36.50 23.29 4.17
C THR A 7 -35.45 22.28 3.72
N SER A 8 -35.55 21.03 4.20
CA SER A 8 -34.62 19.95 3.86
C SER A 8 -34.66 19.69 2.36
N ALA A 9 -33.77 20.35 1.61
CA ALA A 9 -33.59 20.09 0.19
C ALA A 9 -33.25 18.59 0.03
N SER A 10 -34.13 17.84 -0.64
CA SER A 10 -33.92 16.41 -0.83
C SER A 10 -32.70 16.20 -1.70
N VAL A 11 -31.71 15.45 -1.19
CA VAL A 11 -30.48 15.15 -1.94
C VAL A 11 -30.84 14.42 -3.25
N PRO A 12 -30.41 14.96 -4.41
CA PRO A 12 -30.74 14.36 -5.71
C PRO A 12 -30.13 12.96 -5.81
N THR A 13 -30.84 12.06 -6.50
CA THR A 13 -30.35 10.70 -6.75
C THR A 13 -29.85 10.59 -8.17
N ALA A 14 -28.67 9.99 -8.36
CA ALA A 14 -28.15 9.75 -9.69
C ALA A 14 -29.15 8.91 -10.53
N PRO A 15 -29.28 9.19 -11.83
CA PRO A 15 -30.12 8.42 -12.73
C PRO A 15 -29.50 7.06 -13.07
N GLY A 16 -30.33 6.16 -13.61
CA GLY A 16 -29.86 4.87 -14.13
C GLY A 16 -29.61 3.79 -13.08
N GLY A 17 -30.12 3.95 -11.85
CA GLY A 17 -30.08 2.88 -10.85
C GLY A 17 -30.97 1.68 -11.22
N LEU A 18 -30.42 0.46 -11.20
CA LEU A 18 -31.16 -0.77 -11.47
C LEU A 18 -31.77 -1.37 -10.19
N PRO A 19 -32.86 -2.18 -10.28
CA PRO A 19 -33.38 -2.92 -9.14
C PRO A 19 -32.30 -3.79 -8.49
N LEU A 20 -32.32 -3.88 -7.15
CA LEU A 20 -31.42 -4.68 -6.30
C LEU A 20 -29.93 -4.30 -6.29
N ILE A 21 -29.35 -3.85 -7.41
CA ILE A 21 -27.91 -3.54 -7.54
C ILE A 21 -27.61 -2.03 -7.59
N GLY A 22 -28.62 -1.19 -7.84
CA GLY A 22 -28.45 0.26 -7.90
C GLY A 22 -27.48 0.67 -9.01
N HIS A 23 -26.47 1.46 -8.65
CA HIS A 23 -25.44 2.03 -9.53
C HIS A 23 -24.15 1.20 -9.55
N ALA A 24 -24.12 0.02 -8.89
CA ALA A 24 -22.93 -0.81 -8.83
C ALA A 24 -22.41 -1.26 -10.21
N HIS A 25 -23.31 -1.36 -11.20
CA HIS A 25 -22.96 -1.71 -12.58
C HIS A 25 -22.15 -0.60 -13.29
N TYR A 26 -22.45 0.68 -13.03
CA TYR A 26 -21.62 1.79 -13.51
C TYR A 26 -20.22 1.75 -12.89
N LEU A 27 -20.14 1.51 -11.58
CA LEU A 27 -18.84 1.39 -10.90
C LEU A 27 -18.02 0.17 -11.36
N ALA A 28 -18.68 -0.88 -11.86
CA ALA A 28 -18.00 -2.06 -12.38
C ALA A 28 -17.51 -1.88 -13.83
N LYS A 29 -18.25 -1.14 -14.67
CA LYS A 29 -17.97 -1.02 -16.12
C LYS A 29 -17.34 0.31 -16.51
N THR A 30 -17.83 1.42 -15.97
CA THR A 30 -17.45 2.79 -16.34
C THR A 30 -17.33 3.69 -15.10
N PRO A 31 -16.49 3.33 -14.11
CA PRO A 31 -16.44 4.01 -12.82
C PRO A 31 -16.05 5.49 -12.95
N LEU A 32 -15.02 5.79 -13.73
CA LEU A 32 -14.53 7.16 -13.91
C LEU A 32 -15.59 8.05 -14.56
N PRO A 33 -16.13 7.73 -15.77
CA PRO A 33 -17.19 8.52 -16.37
C PRO A 33 -18.39 8.75 -15.44
N PHE A 34 -18.83 7.69 -14.74
CA PHE A 34 -19.97 7.77 -13.83
C PHE A 34 -19.69 8.73 -12.67
N ILE A 35 -18.58 8.56 -11.94
CA ILE A 35 -18.24 9.44 -10.81
C ILE A 35 -18.09 10.89 -11.27
N THR A 36 -17.46 11.12 -12.43
CA THR A 36 -17.30 12.48 -12.95
C THR A 36 -18.62 13.14 -13.32
N SER A 37 -19.59 12.39 -13.86
CA SER A 37 -20.92 12.95 -14.21
C SER A 37 -21.75 13.38 -13.01
N LEU A 38 -21.44 12.90 -11.80
CA LEU A 38 -22.22 13.23 -10.61
C LEU A 38 -22.13 14.72 -10.26
N ARG A 39 -21.05 15.41 -10.64
CA ARG A 39 -20.90 16.85 -10.40
C ARG A 39 -22.02 17.68 -11.04
N ASP A 40 -22.60 17.19 -12.13
CA ASP A 40 -23.66 17.88 -12.87
C ASP A 40 -25.03 17.75 -12.18
N HIS A 41 -25.12 16.94 -11.12
CA HIS A 41 -26.38 16.62 -10.44
C HIS A 41 -26.56 17.35 -9.10
N GLY A 42 -25.52 18.06 -8.62
CA GLY A 42 -25.54 18.84 -7.38
C GLY A 42 -24.34 18.55 -6.47
N SER A 43 -24.16 19.38 -5.43
CA SER A 43 -23.02 19.35 -4.49
C SER A 43 -22.92 18.06 -3.67
N VAL A 44 -24.05 17.39 -3.44
CA VAL A 44 -24.13 16.06 -2.84
C VAL A 44 -25.10 15.24 -3.66
N VAL A 45 -24.70 14.03 -4.06
CA VAL A 45 -25.52 13.15 -4.90
C VAL A 45 -25.66 11.79 -4.23
N ARG A 46 -26.89 11.33 -4.10
CA ARG A 46 -27.19 9.98 -3.62
C ARG A 46 -27.01 8.97 -4.75
N ILE A 47 -26.14 7.99 -4.53
CA ILE A 47 -26.04 6.76 -5.31
C ILE A 47 -26.51 5.57 -4.48
N ARG A 48 -26.64 4.41 -5.12
CA ARG A 48 -27.06 3.15 -4.48
C ARG A 48 -26.07 2.06 -4.80
N LEU A 49 -25.51 1.42 -3.78
CA LEU A 49 -24.66 0.24 -3.89
C LEU A 49 -25.47 -0.96 -3.42
N GLY A 50 -26.23 -1.54 -4.35
CA GLY A 50 -27.29 -2.47 -4.02
C GLY A 50 -28.37 -1.83 -3.12
N PRO A 51 -28.69 -2.43 -1.96
CA PRO A 51 -29.69 -1.87 -1.04
C PRO A 51 -29.17 -0.65 -0.26
N THR A 52 -27.86 -0.43 -0.20
CA THR A 52 -27.24 0.58 0.65
C THR A 52 -27.11 1.91 -0.10
N PRO A 53 -27.65 3.03 0.42
CA PRO A 53 -27.39 4.35 -0.14
C PRO A 53 -25.94 4.78 0.15
N ALA A 54 -25.33 5.50 -0.77
CA ALA A 54 -24.07 6.22 -0.54
C ALA A 54 -24.21 7.64 -1.06
N TYR A 55 -23.53 8.59 -0.42
CA TYR A 55 -23.58 10.00 -0.76
C TYR A 55 -22.21 10.42 -1.29
N VAL A 56 -22.19 10.94 -2.52
CA VAL A 56 -20.98 11.45 -3.15
C VAL A 56 -20.98 12.95 -3.03
N VAL A 57 -19.95 13.48 -2.37
CA VAL A 57 -19.70 14.92 -2.30
C VAL A 57 -18.91 15.32 -3.54
N THR A 58 -19.46 16.24 -4.31
CA THR A 58 -18.88 16.72 -5.59
C THR A 58 -18.40 18.18 -5.49
N ASP A 59 -18.78 18.86 -4.41
CA ASP A 59 -18.40 20.23 -4.11
C ASP A 59 -17.05 20.31 -3.37
N PRO A 60 -16.10 21.15 -3.81
CA PRO A 60 -14.78 21.27 -3.18
C PRO A 60 -14.81 21.75 -1.72
N GLU A 61 -15.69 22.69 -1.38
CA GLU A 61 -15.79 23.23 -0.01
C GLU A 61 -16.38 22.17 0.93
N LEU A 62 -17.45 21.49 0.51
CA LEU A 62 -17.99 20.35 1.27
C LEU A 62 -16.99 19.21 1.38
N THR A 63 -16.20 18.96 0.35
CA THR A 63 -15.12 17.95 0.39
C THR A 63 -14.09 18.34 1.45
N ARG A 64 -13.69 19.61 1.51
CA ARG A 64 -12.81 20.13 2.57
C ARG A 64 -13.47 20.01 3.94
N THR A 65 -14.77 20.26 4.05
CA THR A 65 -15.50 20.10 5.31
C THR A 65 -15.44 18.67 5.81
N VAL A 66 -15.80 17.71 4.95
CA VAL A 66 -15.84 16.28 5.28
C VAL A 66 -14.45 15.71 5.58
N LEU A 67 -13.43 16.10 4.81
CA LEU A 67 -12.10 15.50 4.91
C LEU A 67 -11.14 16.23 5.85
N VAL A 68 -11.44 17.48 6.23
CA VAL A 68 -10.51 18.32 7.01
C VAL A 68 -11.18 18.99 8.20
N THR A 69 -12.12 19.91 7.98
CA THR A 69 -12.58 20.79 9.08
C THR A 69 -13.48 20.06 10.08
N GLU A 70 -14.27 19.10 9.60
CA GLU A 70 -15.20 18.30 10.40
C GLU A 70 -14.92 16.79 10.30
N ALA A 71 -13.69 16.40 9.94
CA ALA A 71 -13.34 14.99 9.73
C ALA A 71 -13.70 14.07 10.92
N ALA A 72 -13.69 14.60 12.15
CA ALA A 72 -14.09 13.85 13.35
C ALA A 72 -15.56 13.41 13.36
N HIS A 73 -16.44 14.07 12.58
CA HIS A 73 -17.85 13.69 12.41
C HIS A 73 -18.05 12.63 11.32
N PHE A 74 -17.04 12.38 10.49
CA PHE A 74 -17.11 11.47 9.34
C PHE A 74 -16.18 10.28 9.54
N ALA A 75 -16.62 9.33 10.36
CA ALA A 75 -15.83 8.13 10.63
C ALA A 75 -15.56 7.32 9.35
N LYS A 76 -14.34 6.81 9.22
CA LYS A 76 -13.93 5.94 8.12
C LYS A 76 -14.60 4.56 8.24
N GLY A 77 -15.79 4.39 7.68
CA GLY A 77 -16.60 3.21 7.96
C GLY A 77 -17.50 2.72 6.84
N GLY A 78 -18.43 1.85 7.21
CA GLY A 78 -19.37 1.22 6.30
C GLY A 78 -18.83 -0.08 5.69
N LYS A 79 -19.64 -0.62 4.78
CA LYS A 79 -19.52 -2.01 4.28
C LYS A 79 -18.16 -2.33 3.64
N VAL A 80 -17.51 -1.36 3.01
CA VAL A 80 -16.15 -1.54 2.45
C VAL A 80 -15.16 -1.85 3.57
N PHE A 81 -15.17 -1.06 4.65
CA PHE A 81 -14.25 -1.23 5.77
C PHE A 81 -14.57 -2.49 6.59
N GLU A 82 -15.84 -2.85 6.74
CA GLU A 82 -16.25 -4.12 7.38
C GLU A 82 -15.71 -5.34 6.62
N VAL A 83 -15.81 -5.34 5.29
CA VAL A 83 -15.25 -6.40 4.44
C VAL A 83 -13.72 -6.43 4.55
N LEU A 84 -13.07 -5.25 4.52
CA LEU A 84 -11.62 -5.17 4.68
C LEU A 84 -11.16 -5.65 6.07
N ARG A 85 -11.92 -5.37 7.16
CA ARG A 85 -11.68 -5.95 8.49
C ARG A 85 -11.80 -7.47 8.47
N GLY A 86 -12.79 -8.01 7.77
CA GLY A 86 -12.94 -9.45 7.59
C GLY A 86 -11.71 -10.11 6.94
N VAL A 87 -11.04 -9.40 6.04
CA VAL A 87 -9.81 -9.85 5.36
C VAL A 87 -8.57 -9.65 6.25
N PHE A 88 -8.31 -8.41 6.65
CA PHE A 88 -7.05 -7.96 7.24
C PHE A 88 -7.05 -7.86 8.78
N GLY A 89 -8.19 -8.12 9.44
CA GLY A 89 -8.35 -7.90 10.87
C GLY A 89 -8.38 -6.42 11.25
N ASP A 90 -8.14 -6.13 12.53
CA ASP A 90 -8.11 -4.77 13.09
C ASP A 90 -6.71 -4.14 12.94
N GLY A 91 -6.40 -3.73 11.71
CA GLY A 91 -5.16 -3.04 11.35
C GLY A 91 -5.34 -1.54 11.13
N LEU A 92 -4.24 -0.85 10.84
CA LEU A 92 -4.24 0.60 10.58
C LEU A 92 -5.16 1.00 9.41
N ALA A 93 -5.26 0.17 8.38
CA ALA A 93 -6.08 0.46 7.21
C ALA A 93 -7.59 0.24 7.46
N THR A 94 -7.95 -0.60 8.42
CA THR A 94 -9.31 -1.13 8.59
C THR A 94 -10.02 -0.59 9.83
N VAL A 95 -9.28 -0.24 10.88
CA VAL A 95 -9.81 0.52 12.02
C VAL A 95 -10.02 1.96 11.57
N ALA A 96 -11.23 2.46 11.83
CA ALA A 96 -11.69 3.75 11.32
C ALA A 96 -10.92 4.90 11.98
N ASP A 97 -11.07 4.99 13.30
CA ASP A 97 -10.66 6.12 14.14
C ASP A 97 -10.53 5.65 15.60
N GLY A 98 -10.18 6.57 16.50
CA GLY A 98 -10.09 6.34 17.94
C GLY A 98 -8.74 5.79 18.42
N ASP A 99 -8.70 5.38 19.69
CA ASP A 99 -7.46 5.01 20.38
C ASP A 99 -6.71 3.86 19.71
N THR A 100 -7.44 2.87 19.19
CA THR A 100 -6.85 1.74 18.45
C THR A 100 -6.18 2.20 17.16
N HIS A 101 -6.83 3.07 16.38
CA HIS A 101 -6.23 3.64 15.16
C HIS A 101 -5.01 4.49 15.51
N LEU A 102 -5.10 5.34 16.53
CA LEU A 102 -3.97 6.17 16.98
C LEU A 102 -2.79 5.34 17.45
N ARG A 103 -3.04 4.27 18.22
CA ARG A 103 -2.01 3.31 18.66
C ARG A 103 -1.33 2.64 17.47
N ASN A 104 -2.11 2.07 16.56
CA ASN A 104 -1.59 1.41 15.36
C ASN A 104 -0.78 2.39 14.48
N ARG A 105 -1.25 3.64 14.35
CA ARG A 105 -0.56 4.69 13.60
C ARG A 105 0.79 5.05 14.23
N ARG A 106 0.84 5.19 15.56
CA ARG A 106 2.08 5.48 16.30
C ARG A 106 3.11 4.36 16.16
N LEU A 107 2.66 3.10 16.18
CA LEU A 107 3.54 1.94 15.96
C LEU A 107 4.14 1.92 14.54
N MET A 108 3.36 2.33 13.54
CA MET A 108 3.78 2.31 12.13
C MET A 108 4.62 3.52 11.72
N GLN A 109 4.37 4.70 12.32
CA GLN A 109 5.00 5.96 11.89
C GLN A 109 6.54 5.95 11.80
N PRO A 110 7.29 5.31 12.72
CA PRO A 110 8.75 5.26 12.64
C PRO A 110 9.28 4.70 11.31
N MET A 111 8.57 3.76 10.69
CA MET A 111 8.97 3.19 9.40
C MET A 111 8.86 4.18 8.23
N PHE A 112 8.16 5.30 8.41
CA PHE A 112 7.98 6.34 7.39
C PHE A 112 8.89 7.55 7.62
N ASN A 113 9.83 7.49 8.57
CA ASN A 113 10.79 8.56 8.75
C ASN A 113 11.86 8.54 7.64
N LYS A 114 12.48 9.70 7.35
CA LYS A 114 13.44 9.86 6.25
C LYS A 114 14.66 8.93 6.38
N ALA A 115 15.15 8.70 7.59
CA ALA A 115 16.31 7.85 7.83
C ALA A 115 16.01 6.38 7.49
N HIS A 116 14.86 5.86 7.91
CA HIS A 116 14.41 4.50 7.61
C HIS A 116 14.15 4.31 6.11
N ILE A 117 13.54 5.30 5.47
CA ILE A 117 13.35 5.31 4.00
C ILE A 117 14.70 5.28 3.29
N ALA A 118 15.68 6.09 3.72
CA ALA A 118 17.00 6.12 3.12
C ALA A 118 17.72 4.76 3.23
N THR A 119 17.59 4.05 4.35
CA THR A 119 18.15 2.71 4.54
C THR A 119 17.60 1.68 3.54
N ARG A 120 16.32 1.82 3.15
CA ARG A 120 15.66 0.90 2.20
C ARG A 120 15.69 1.39 0.75
N GLY A 121 15.93 2.69 0.53
CA GLY A 121 15.93 3.32 -0.78
C GLY A 121 16.97 2.74 -1.74
N ASN A 122 18.18 2.44 -1.26
CA ASN A 122 19.21 1.82 -2.10
C ASN A 122 18.77 0.45 -2.61
N ALA A 123 18.17 -0.39 -1.76
CA ALA A 123 17.66 -1.70 -2.17
C ALA A 123 16.55 -1.59 -3.23
N MET A 124 15.68 -0.59 -3.14
CA MET A 124 14.67 -0.31 -4.17
C MET A 124 15.33 0.13 -5.49
N ILE A 125 16.34 1.00 -5.43
CA ILE A 125 17.09 1.46 -6.61
C ILE A 125 17.79 0.27 -7.28
N ASP A 126 18.41 -0.61 -6.50
CA ASP A 126 19.08 -1.80 -7.02
C ASP A 126 18.10 -2.76 -7.69
N GLN A 127 16.88 -2.90 -7.14
CA GLN A 127 15.80 -3.68 -7.77
C GLN A 127 15.40 -3.10 -9.13
N VAL A 128 15.22 -1.77 -9.21
CA VAL A 128 14.88 -1.09 -10.47
C VAL A 128 16.01 -1.24 -11.49
N ARG A 129 17.27 -1.04 -11.07
CA ARG A 129 18.43 -1.21 -11.94
C ARG A 129 18.56 -2.64 -12.47
N SER A 130 18.38 -3.63 -11.61
CA SER A 130 18.39 -5.04 -11.98
C SER A 130 17.33 -5.34 -13.04
N MET A 131 16.10 -4.88 -12.82
CA MET A 131 15.01 -5.04 -13.78
C MET A 131 15.34 -4.40 -15.14
N VAL A 132 15.77 -3.14 -15.15
CA VAL A 132 16.07 -2.40 -16.40
C VAL A 132 17.28 -2.98 -17.12
N SER A 133 18.29 -3.46 -16.38
CA SER A 133 19.49 -4.08 -16.97
C SER A 133 19.21 -5.40 -17.69
N ALA A 134 18.09 -6.06 -17.37
CA ALA A 134 17.63 -7.27 -18.03
C ALA A 134 16.75 -6.99 -19.26
N TRP A 135 16.49 -5.72 -19.59
CA TRP A 135 15.70 -5.37 -20.77
C TRP A 135 16.56 -5.43 -22.04
N GLU A 136 16.01 -6.05 -23.07
CA GLU A 136 16.61 -6.05 -24.40
C GLU A 136 16.29 -4.75 -25.14
N GLU A 137 17.24 -4.25 -25.92
CA GLU A 137 17.04 -3.07 -26.76
C GLU A 137 15.93 -3.33 -27.80
N GLU A 138 15.17 -2.28 -28.12
CA GLU A 138 14.09 -2.30 -29.12
C GLU A 138 12.92 -3.27 -28.86
N GLN A 139 12.86 -3.87 -27.67
CA GLN A 139 11.76 -4.75 -27.28
C GLN A 139 10.49 -3.94 -26.95
N LEU A 140 9.36 -4.30 -27.57
CA LEU A 140 8.03 -3.80 -27.15
C LEU A 140 7.66 -4.44 -25.81
N ARG A 141 7.38 -3.60 -24.81
CA ARG A 141 7.08 -4.03 -23.43
C ARG A 141 5.74 -3.52 -22.94
N ASN A 142 5.13 -4.29 -22.06
CA ASN A 142 3.97 -3.85 -21.31
C ASN A 142 4.41 -3.19 -19.99
N VAL A 143 4.58 -1.87 -20.03
CA VAL A 143 5.02 -1.08 -18.87
C VAL A 143 4.09 -1.25 -17.67
N PHE A 144 2.79 -1.51 -17.87
CA PHE A 144 1.88 -1.77 -16.77
C PHE A 144 2.24 -3.04 -15.98
N VAL A 145 2.69 -4.09 -16.67
CA VAL A 145 3.16 -5.32 -16.01
C VAL A 145 4.48 -5.05 -15.30
N ASP A 146 5.44 -4.44 -16.01
CA ASP A 146 6.76 -4.10 -15.45
C ASP A 146 6.65 -3.21 -14.18
N MET A 147 5.76 -2.21 -14.20
CA MET A 147 5.53 -1.33 -13.05
C MET A 147 4.86 -2.05 -11.87
N ASN A 148 3.95 -3.00 -12.12
CA ASN A 148 3.38 -3.81 -11.03
C ASN A 148 4.45 -4.69 -10.38
N ASP A 149 5.30 -5.33 -11.18
CA ASP A 149 6.34 -6.23 -10.69
C ASP A 149 7.37 -5.47 -9.84
N VAL A 150 7.87 -4.34 -10.33
CA VAL A 150 8.86 -3.54 -9.57
C VAL A 150 8.25 -2.90 -8.32
N THR A 151 6.99 -2.45 -8.38
CA THR A 151 6.32 -1.84 -7.22
C THR A 151 6.07 -2.87 -6.13
N LEU A 152 5.67 -4.08 -6.50
CA LEU A 152 5.49 -5.16 -5.53
C LEU A 152 6.81 -5.57 -4.90
N ALA A 153 7.87 -5.74 -5.69
CA ALA A 153 9.18 -6.08 -5.17
C ALA A 153 9.70 -4.99 -4.22
N ALA A 154 9.57 -3.71 -4.60
CA ALA A 154 9.91 -2.57 -3.75
C ALA A 154 9.07 -2.54 -2.46
N PHE A 155 7.77 -2.87 -2.53
CA PHE A 155 6.89 -2.98 -1.36
C PHE A 155 7.34 -4.09 -0.40
N LEU A 156 7.74 -5.24 -0.92
CA LEU A 156 8.20 -6.37 -0.10
C LEU A 156 9.54 -6.06 0.58
N VAL A 157 10.47 -5.41 -0.13
CA VAL A 157 11.71 -4.87 0.46
C VAL A 157 11.41 -3.79 1.50
N ALA A 158 10.45 -2.91 1.21
CA ALA A 158 9.97 -1.89 2.13
C ALA A 158 9.32 -2.46 3.39
N LEU A 159 8.77 -3.68 3.37
CA LEU A 159 8.06 -4.25 4.51
C LEU A 159 8.97 -5.20 5.31
N PHE A 160 9.66 -6.10 4.62
CA PHE A 160 10.39 -7.21 5.21
C PHE A 160 11.92 -7.13 5.03
N GLY A 161 12.42 -6.17 4.24
CA GLY A 161 13.83 -6.12 3.84
C GLY A 161 14.15 -7.11 2.71
N MET A 162 15.44 -7.38 2.50
CA MET A 162 15.95 -8.25 1.43
C MET A 162 15.75 -9.76 1.70
N ASP A 163 15.27 -10.12 2.89
CA ASP A 163 15.41 -11.48 3.43
C ASP A 163 14.16 -12.36 3.23
N LEU A 164 13.14 -11.88 2.52
CA LEU A 164 11.93 -12.68 2.31
C LEU A 164 12.14 -13.74 1.22
N PRO A 165 11.83 -15.02 1.46
CA PRO A 165 11.97 -16.07 0.44
C PRO A 165 11.22 -15.75 -0.86
N ALA A 166 11.86 -15.94 -2.02
CA ALA A 166 11.31 -15.57 -3.33
C ALA A 166 9.99 -16.29 -3.68
N ASN A 167 9.72 -17.47 -3.10
CA ASN A 167 8.43 -18.14 -3.21
C ASN A 167 7.32 -17.40 -2.47
N LEU A 168 7.61 -16.86 -1.28
CA LEU A 168 6.65 -16.12 -0.46
C LEU A 168 6.29 -14.79 -1.14
N GLN A 169 7.29 -14.09 -1.69
CA GLN A 169 7.10 -12.86 -2.47
C GLN A 169 6.16 -13.07 -3.67
N ARG A 170 6.42 -14.10 -4.48
CA ARG A 170 5.58 -14.46 -5.64
C ARG A 170 4.17 -14.84 -5.23
N GLU A 171 4.00 -15.55 -4.12
CA GLU A 171 2.67 -15.95 -3.68
C GLU A 171 1.82 -14.75 -3.21
N PHE A 172 2.44 -13.78 -2.52
CA PHE A 172 1.79 -12.50 -2.20
C PHE A 172 1.34 -11.75 -3.46
N ALA A 173 2.19 -11.71 -4.50
CA ALA A 173 1.90 -11.08 -5.79
C ALA A 173 0.59 -11.58 -6.42
N VAL A 174 0.40 -12.89 -6.38
CA VAL A 174 -0.71 -13.58 -7.03
C VAL A 174 -1.98 -13.51 -6.17
N LEU A 175 -1.84 -13.65 -4.84
CA LEU A 175 -2.99 -13.72 -3.94
C LEU A 175 -3.68 -12.36 -3.78
N MET A 176 -2.92 -11.28 -3.64
CA MET A 176 -3.49 -9.99 -3.23
C MET A 176 -4.52 -9.43 -4.24
N PRO A 177 -4.26 -9.40 -5.57
CA PRO A 177 -5.25 -8.92 -6.53
C PRO A 177 -6.54 -9.76 -6.55
N VAL A 178 -6.44 -11.06 -6.28
CA VAL A 178 -7.60 -11.97 -6.25
C VAL A 178 -8.43 -11.76 -4.97
N ILE A 179 -7.76 -11.52 -3.84
CA ILE A 179 -8.43 -11.18 -2.57
C ILE A 179 -9.15 -9.83 -2.72
N MET A 180 -8.51 -8.82 -3.31
CA MET A 180 -9.12 -7.50 -3.52
C MET A 180 -10.35 -7.56 -4.43
N ARG A 181 -10.29 -8.31 -5.54
CA ARG A 181 -11.49 -8.55 -6.38
C ARG A 181 -12.61 -9.23 -5.60
N GLY A 182 -12.29 -10.18 -4.73
CA GLY A 182 -13.27 -10.83 -3.86
C GLY A 182 -13.88 -9.88 -2.82
N ALA A 183 -13.08 -8.97 -2.24
CA ALA A 183 -13.55 -7.96 -1.31
C ALA A 183 -14.56 -7.00 -1.97
N ILE A 184 -14.27 -6.48 -3.17
CA ILE A 184 -15.21 -5.65 -3.94
C ILE A 184 -16.55 -6.38 -4.15
N ARG A 185 -16.49 -7.67 -4.52
CA ARG A 185 -17.70 -8.49 -4.68
C ARG A 185 -18.51 -8.58 -3.38
N GLN A 186 -17.85 -8.80 -2.24
CA GLN A 186 -18.51 -8.89 -0.94
C GLN A 186 -19.11 -7.55 -0.48
N THR A 187 -18.50 -6.43 -0.85
CA THR A 187 -19.05 -5.10 -0.59
C THR A 187 -20.36 -4.89 -1.36
N ILE A 188 -20.46 -5.36 -2.61
CA ILE A 188 -21.64 -5.10 -3.45
C ILE A 188 -22.77 -6.10 -3.17
N LEU A 189 -22.45 -7.38 -2.96
CA LEU A 189 -23.45 -8.44 -2.78
C LEU A 189 -24.19 -8.34 -1.43
N PRO A 190 -25.48 -8.74 -1.36
CA PRO A 190 -26.19 -8.83 -0.10
C PRO A 190 -25.51 -9.80 0.90
N PRO A 191 -25.54 -9.53 2.22
CA PRO A 191 -24.85 -10.37 3.22
C PRO A 191 -25.27 -11.84 3.22
N TRP A 192 -26.53 -12.14 2.88
CA TRP A 192 -27.00 -13.53 2.78
C TRP A 192 -26.33 -14.28 1.61
N VAL A 193 -26.06 -13.61 0.48
CA VAL A 193 -25.34 -14.18 -0.67
C VAL A 193 -23.89 -14.45 -0.31
N THR A 194 -23.25 -13.55 0.44
CA THR A 194 -21.85 -13.70 0.84
C THR A 194 -21.64 -14.77 1.91
N ARG A 195 -22.69 -15.11 2.70
CA ARG A 195 -22.67 -16.17 3.72
C ARG A 195 -22.97 -17.56 3.16
N LEU A 196 -23.59 -17.67 2.00
CA LEU A 196 -23.87 -18.97 1.37
C LEU A 196 -22.55 -19.70 1.02
N PRO A 197 -22.51 -21.04 1.15
CA PRO A 197 -21.31 -21.86 0.91
C PRO A 197 -21.02 -22.06 -0.59
N LEU A 198 -21.16 -20.99 -1.39
CA LEU A 198 -20.86 -20.99 -2.82
C LEU A 198 -19.36 -21.24 -3.04
N PRO A 199 -18.97 -21.93 -4.13
CA PRO A 199 -17.57 -22.20 -4.45
C PRO A 199 -16.71 -20.92 -4.44
N ALA A 200 -17.27 -19.83 -4.96
CA ALA A 200 -16.58 -18.55 -5.04
C ALA A 200 -16.42 -17.84 -3.67
N ASN A 201 -17.30 -18.11 -2.70
CA ASN A 201 -17.16 -17.59 -1.33
C ASN A 201 -16.15 -18.43 -0.55
N ARG A 202 -16.24 -19.77 -0.63
CA ARG A 202 -15.27 -20.70 -0.04
C ARG A 202 -13.85 -20.42 -0.54
N ALA A 203 -13.68 -20.27 -1.86
CA ALA A 203 -12.39 -19.96 -2.45
C ALA A 203 -11.81 -18.62 -1.94
N HIS A 204 -12.65 -17.60 -1.73
CA HIS A 204 -12.18 -16.34 -1.14
C HIS A 204 -11.74 -16.52 0.32
N THR A 205 -12.53 -17.22 1.14
CA THR A 205 -12.17 -17.53 2.53
C THR A 205 -10.85 -18.30 2.62
N HIS A 206 -10.66 -19.32 1.78
CA HIS A 206 -9.39 -20.06 1.71
C HIS A 206 -8.20 -19.18 1.33
N ARG A 207 -8.36 -18.25 0.37
CA ARG A 207 -7.29 -17.33 -0.02
C ARG A 207 -6.93 -16.35 1.10
N VAL A 208 -7.91 -15.85 1.83
CA VAL A 208 -7.68 -15.00 3.02
C VAL A 208 -6.94 -15.80 4.11
N ALA A 209 -7.35 -17.05 4.36
CA ALA A 209 -6.64 -17.91 5.31
C ALA A 209 -5.19 -18.19 4.87
N ARG A 210 -4.95 -18.43 3.57
CA ARG A 210 -3.60 -18.61 3.03
C ARG A 210 -2.74 -17.37 3.19
N LEU A 211 -3.29 -16.18 2.91
CA LEU A 211 -2.61 -14.92 3.13
C LEU A 211 -2.17 -14.75 4.59
N ARG A 212 -3.05 -15.06 5.56
CA ARG A 212 -2.70 -15.00 6.98
C ARG A 212 -1.56 -15.95 7.32
N ALA A 213 -1.62 -17.19 6.85
CA ALA A 213 -0.53 -18.15 7.05
C ALA A 213 0.80 -17.69 6.44
N LEU A 214 0.80 -16.98 5.30
CA LEU A 214 2.02 -16.40 4.72
C LEU A 214 2.56 -15.24 5.56
N ILE A 215 1.69 -14.42 6.16
CA ILE A 215 2.09 -13.37 7.09
C ILE A 215 2.74 -14.01 8.33
N ASP A 216 2.13 -15.05 8.89
CA ASP A 216 2.68 -15.77 10.06
C ASP A 216 4.06 -16.36 9.73
N GLN A 217 4.23 -17.00 8.57
CA GLN A 217 5.53 -17.50 8.10
C GLN A 217 6.57 -16.39 7.95
N ALA A 218 6.18 -15.21 7.44
CA ALA A 218 7.07 -14.06 7.33
C ALA A 218 7.48 -13.52 8.71
N ILE A 219 6.54 -13.48 9.66
CA ILE A 219 6.79 -13.06 11.05
C ILE A 219 7.72 -14.06 11.74
N ASP A 220 7.49 -15.37 11.59
CA ASP A 220 8.32 -16.41 12.20
C ASP A 220 9.75 -16.40 11.66
N HIS A 221 9.89 -16.27 10.33
CA HIS A 221 11.19 -16.13 9.69
C HIS A 221 11.96 -14.91 10.23
N HIS A 222 11.26 -13.80 10.45
CA HIS A 222 11.87 -12.61 11.00
C HIS A 222 12.21 -12.76 12.49
N SER A 223 11.30 -13.33 13.29
CA SER A 223 11.42 -13.47 14.75
C SER A 223 12.51 -14.46 15.17
N GLY A 224 12.68 -15.55 14.42
CA GLY A 224 13.77 -16.51 14.65
C GLY A 224 15.17 -15.89 14.53
N ARG A 225 15.31 -14.81 13.75
CA ARG A 225 16.56 -14.05 13.60
C ARG A 225 16.79 -13.05 14.73
N TRP A 226 15.74 -12.54 15.38
CA TRP A 226 15.92 -11.72 16.59
C TRP A 226 16.37 -12.57 17.79
N ALA A 227 16.02 -13.86 17.81
CA ALA A 227 16.56 -14.82 18.78
C ALA A 227 18.05 -15.15 18.50
N HIS A 228 18.49 -15.09 17.23
CA HIS A 228 19.88 -15.30 16.81
C HIS A 228 20.32 -14.25 15.79
N PRO A 229 20.67 -13.01 16.24
CA PRO A 229 21.10 -11.96 15.34
C PRO A 229 22.40 -12.38 14.64
N PRO A 230 22.53 -12.19 13.31
CA PRO A 230 23.80 -12.40 12.63
C PRO A 230 24.86 -11.45 13.21
N PRO A 231 26.14 -11.84 13.23
CA PRO A 231 27.19 -10.98 13.72
C PRO A 231 27.16 -9.65 12.96
N PRO A 232 27.40 -8.50 13.65
CA PRO A 232 27.42 -7.21 12.99
C PRO A 232 28.42 -7.23 11.83
N PRO A 233 28.14 -6.55 10.71
CA PRO A 233 29.07 -6.48 9.60
C PRO A 233 30.42 -5.98 10.11
N MET A 234 31.48 -6.75 9.90
CA MET A 234 32.83 -6.31 10.22
C MET A 234 33.12 -5.03 9.43
N ILE A 235 33.05 -3.90 10.12
CA ILE A 235 33.53 -2.62 9.62
C ILE A 235 35.03 -2.81 9.45
N ARG A 236 35.49 -3.08 8.22
CA ARG A 236 36.92 -2.99 7.91
C ARG A 236 37.32 -1.55 8.18
N PRO A 237 38.34 -1.29 9.01
CA PRO A 237 38.83 0.06 9.20
C PRO A 237 39.19 0.62 7.82
N LYS A 238 38.66 1.80 7.50
CA LYS A 238 39.13 2.57 6.35
C LYS A 238 40.63 2.75 6.56
N VAL A 239 41.43 2.13 5.70
CA VAL A 239 42.84 2.47 5.54
C VAL A 239 42.84 3.95 5.14
N GLN A 240 43.33 4.81 6.03
CA GLN A 240 43.61 6.19 5.67
C GLN A 240 44.84 6.16 4.76
N ASP A 241 44.64 6.53 3.50
CA ASP A 241 45.73 6.80 2.59
C ASP A 241 46.55 7.96 3.16
N ALA A 242 47.73 7.66 3.69
CA ALA A 242 48.71 8.66 4.09
C ALA A 242 49.21 9.38 2.82
N PRO A 243 49.41 10.72 2.85
CA PRO A 243 49.94 11.43 1.71
C PRO A 243 51.37 10.97 1.40
N THR A 244 51.57 10.44 0.20
CA THR A 244 52.88 10.11 -0.37
C THR A 244 53.75 11.37 -0.46
N GLY A 245 54.60 11.57 0.55
CA GLY A 245 55.75 12.47 0.45
C GLY A 245 56.85 11.84 -0.41
N PRO A 246 57.67 12.63 -1.12
CA PRO A 246 58.73 12.10 -1.97
C PRO A 246 59.82 11.40 -1.13
N PRO A 247 60.49 10.38 -1.70
CA PRO A 247 61.44 9.54 -0.96
C PRO A 247 62.68 10.34 -0.53
N PRO A 248 63.28 10.03 0.63
CA PRO A 248 64.48 10.72 1.10
C PRO A 248 65.70 10.36 0.24
N THR A 249 66.39 11.39 -0.23
CA THR A 249 67.71 11.28 -0.87
C THR A 249 68.75 10.73 0.10
N THR A 250 69.24 9.52 -0.17
CA THR A 250 70.40 8.93 0.51
C THR A 250 71.70 9.58 0.00
N ARG A 251 72.32 10.43 0.82
CA ARG A 251 73.72 10.82 0.64
C ARG A 251 74.62 9.61 0.91
N ARG A 252 75.38 9.16 -0.09
CA ARG A 252 76.49 8.20 0.09
C ARG A 252 77.65 8.89 0.84
N PRO A 253 78.23 8.28 1.88
CA PRO A 253 79.53 8.70 2.39
C PRO A 253 80.63 8.21 1.43
N GLY A 254 81.59 9.11 1.17
CA GLY A 254 82.66 8.96 0.19
C GLY A 254 83.59 7.78 0.46
N CYS A 255 84.03 7.16 -0.63
CA CYS A 255 85.15 6.23 -0.63
C CYS A 255 86.40 7.02 -1.02
N SER A 256 87.30 7.20 -0.05
CA SER A 256 88.67 7.64 -0.28
C SER A 256 89.51 6.46 -0.75
N LYS A 257 90.33 6.67 -1.79
CA LYS A 257 91.78 6.37 -1.74
C LYS A 257 92.52 6.89 -2.99
N PRO A 258 93.80 7.24 -2.86
CA PRO A 258 94.58 7.94 -3.88
C PRO A 258 95.57 7.02 -4.62
N CYS A 259 95.77 7.29 -5.91
CA CYS A 259 97.03 7.34 -6.69
C CYS A 259 96.65 7.43 -8.17
#